data_AF-A0A699W182-F1
#
_entry.id   AF-A0A699W182-F1
#
_cell.length_a   1.000
_cell.length_b   1.000
_cell.length_c   1.000
_cell.angle_alpha   90.00
_cell.angle_beta   90.00
_cell.angle_gamma   90.00
#
_symmetry.space_group_name_H-M   'P 1'
#
loop_
_entity.id
_entity.type
_entity.pdbx_description
1 polymer ?
#
loop_
_entity_poly.entity_id
_entity_poly.type
_entity_poly.pdbx_seq_one_letter_code
_entity_poly.pdbx_strand_id
1 'polypeptide(L)'
;MIDGIKVEEEIIRDLERLDIELYVRRQHGYWASLRIEPDLISRIKEAQKEDSEIWTIVENLDKQVEFCLDDDNVLWQDTRSVVPNDVSLREALLTEAHSSPFSVHLGST
;
A
#
# COMPACT_ATOMS: atom_id res chain seq x y z
N MET A 1 -2.29 -18.83 24.35
CA MET A 1 -2.83 -19.82 23.41
C MET A 1 -4.31 -19.50 23.21
N ILE A 2 -4.67 -19.10 21.99
CA ILE A 2 -6.04 -18.76 21.59
C ILE A 2 -6.81 -20.08 21.44
N ASP A 3 -7.54 -20.50 22.46
CA ASP A 3 -8.42 -21.68 22.40
C ASP A 3 -9.64 -21.34 21.51
N GLY A 4 -9.49 -21.51 20.20
CA GLY A 4 -10.63 -21.40 19.28
C GLY A 4 -10.31 -21.11 17.83
N ILE A 5 -9.10 -20.60 17.51
CA ILE A 5 -8.70 -20.36 16.11
C ILE A 5 -7.46 -21.19 15.81
N LYS A 6 -7.64 -22.21 14.96
CA LYS A 6 -6.52 -22.98 14.41
C LYS A 6 -5.99 -22.25 13.17
N VAL A 7 -5.19 -21.21 13.40
CA VAL A 7 -4.41 -20.55 12.36
C VAL A 7 -3.11 -21.34 12.16
N GLU A 8 -2.63 -21.47 10.94
CA GLU A 8 -1.33 -22.07 10.65
C GLU A 8 -0.20 -21.25 11.31
N GLU A 9 0.80 -21.94 11.89
CA GLU A 9 1.92 -21.27 12.60
C GLU A 9 2.68 -20.28 11.69
N GLU A 10 2.74 -20.55 10.39
CA GLU A 10 3.36 -19.65 9.41
C GLU A 10 2.63 -18.31 9.31
N ILE A 11 1.30 -18.34 9.27
CA ILE A 11 0.47 -17.13 9.22
C ILE A 11 0.60 -16.35 10.54
N ILE A 12 0.65 -17.02 11.69
CA ILE A 12 0.86 -16.35 12.98
C ILE A 12 2.21 -15.62 12.99
N ARG A 13 3.28 -16.28 12.53
CA ARG A 13 4.61 -15.66 12.42
C ARG A 13 4.64 -14.47 11.46
N ASP A 14 3.91 -14.55 10.35
CA ASP A 14 3.82 -13.43 9.42
C ASP A 14 3.05 -12.24 10.00
N LEU A 15 1.95 -12.48 10.70
CA LEU A 15 1.21 -11.41 11.39
C LEU A 15 2.06 -10.74 12.48
N GLU A 16 2.78 -11.52 13.28
CA GLU A 16 3.73 -11.00 14.28
C GLU A 16 4.85 -10.19 13.62
N ARG A 17 5.40 -10.65 12.49
CA ARG A 17 6.43 -9.92 11.73
C ARG A 17 5.91 -8.61 11.14
N LEU A 18 4.62 -8.54 10.82
CA LEU A 18 3.96 -7.34 10.31
C LEU A 18 3.43 -6.43 11.44
N ASP A 19 3.69 -6.76 12.71
CA ASP A 19 3.18 -6.04 13.88
C ASP A 19 1.63 -5.97 13.92
N ILE A 20 0.97 -7.00 13.40
CA ILE A 20 -0.49 -7.11 13.36
C ILE A 20 -0.96 -7.97 14.55
N GLU A 21 -1.53 -7.31 15.57
CA GLU A 21 -2.11 -8.00 16.72
C GLU A 21 -3.58 -8.39 16.46
N LEU A 22 -3.92 -9.67 16.64
CA LEU A 22 -5.26 -10.19 16.42
C LEU A 22 -6.01 -10.37 17.76
N TYR A 23 -6.85 -9.40 18.11
CA TYR A 23 -7.61 -9.44 19.36
C TYR A 23 -8.99 -10.12 19.19
N VAL A 24 -9.12 -11.34 19.73
CA VAL A 24 -10.38 -12.08 19.72
C VAL A 24 -11.08 -11.92 21.08
N ARG A 25 -12.07 -11.02 21.14
CA ARG A 25 -12.94 -10.91 22.31
C ARG A 25 -13.79 -12.17 22.42
N ARG A 26 -13.89 -12.79 23.61
CA ARG A 26 -14.61 -14.06 23.91
C ARG A 26 -16.06 -14.09 23.39
N GLN A 27 -16.23 -14.25 22.09
CA GLN A 27 -17.46 -14.63 21.43
C GLN A 27 -17.29 -16.08 21.01
N HIS A 28 -18.28 -16.92 21.30
CA HIS A 28 -18.32 -18.33 20.93
C HIS A 28 -18.60 -18.49 19.42
N GLY A 29 -17.88 -17.75 18.57
CA GLY A 29 -18.05 -17.71 17.11
C GLY A 29 -16.79 -18.17 16.37
N TYR A 30 -16.98 -18.84 15.24
CA TYR A 30 -15.92 -19.25 14.34
C TYR A 30 -15.65 -18.15 13.31
N TRP A 31 -14.39 -17.74 13.13
CA TRP A 31 -13.99 -16.87 12.02
C TRP A 31 -13.86 -17.71 10.75
N ALA A 32 -14.81 -17.56 9.82
CA ALA A 32 -14.80 -18.34 8.58
C ALA A 32 -13.72 -17.86 7.58
N SER A 33 -13.36 -16.58 7.62
CA SER A 33 -12.34 -15.98 6.75
C SER A 33 -11.84 -14.63 7.30
N LEU A 34 -10.54 -14.37 7.18
CA LEU A 34 -9.91 -13.06 7.37
C LEU A 34 -9.15 -12.73 6.07
N ARG A 35 -9.32 -11.51 5.53
CA ARG A 35 -8.64 -11.04 4.33
C ARG A 35 -7.92 -9.74 4.65
N ILE A 36 -6.60 -9.74 4.49
CA ILE A 36 -5.73 -8.58 4.61
C ILE A 36 -5.16 -8.32 3.23
N GLU A 37 -5.30 -7.09 2.73
CA GLU A 37 -4.76 -6.70 1.41
C GLU A 37 -3.99 -5.39 1.53
N PRO A 38 -2.77 -5.31 0.98
CA PRO A 38 -2.08 -4.03 0.85
C PRO A 38 -2.87 -3.12 -0.10
N ASP A 39 -3.31 -1.97 0.39
CA ASP A 39 -4.20 -1.06 -0.34
C ASP A 39 -3.51 0.22 -0.82
N LEU A 40 -2.29 0.53 -0.34
CA LEU A 40 -1.64 1.81 -0.61
C LEU A 40 -1.38 2.04 -2.10
N ILE A 41 -0.93 1.00 -2.81
CA ILE A 41 -0.75 1.06 -4.27
C ILE A 41 -2.10 1.27 -4.95
N SER A 42 -3.13 0.53 -4.57
CA SER A 42 -4.48 0.67 -5.13
C SER A 42 -5.03 2.09 -4.89
N ARG A 43 -4.81 2.67 -3.71
CA ARG A 43 -5.19 4.04 -3.38
C ARG A 43 -4.46 5.06 -4.24
N ILE A 44 -3.18 4.85 -4.55
CA ILE A 44 -2.43 5.68 -5.51
C ILE A 44 -3.06 5.56 -6.90
N LYS A 45 -3.32 4.34 -7.38
CA LYS A 45 -3.94 4.10 -8.69
C LYS A 45 -5.29 4.79 -8.83
N GLU A 46 -6.16 4.66 -7.83
CA GLU A 46 -7.47 5.32 -7.85
C GLU A 46 -7.35 6.85 -7.75
N ALA A 47 -6.45 7.36 -6.91
CA ALA A 47 -6.26 8.80 -6.80
C ALA A 47 -5.69 9.41 -8.09
N GLN A 48 -4.85 8.69 -8.84
CA GLN A 48 -4.38 9.16 -10.15
C GLN A 48 -5.53 9.37 -11.14
N LYS A 49 -6.54 8.49 -11.12
CA LYS A 49 -7.70 8.59 -12.02
C LYS A 49 -8.52 9.86 -11.78
N GLU A 50 -8.48 10.39 -10.57
CA GLU A 50 -9.21 11.60 -10.17
C GLU A 50 -8.34 12.88 -10.21
N ASP A 51 -7.03 12.77 -10.49
CA ASP A 51 -6.10 13.90 -10.48
C ASP A 51 -6.01 14.59 -11.86
N SER A 52 -6.56 15.80 -11.96
CA SER A 52 -6.58 16.58 -13.20
C SER A 52 -5.20 17.04 -13.69
N GLU A 53 -4.23 17.24 -12.78
CA GLU A 53 -2.88 17.62 -13.18
C GLU A 53 -2.17 16.43 -13.84
N ILE A 54 -2.38 15.22 -13.32
CA ILE A 54 -1.88 13.99 -13.93
C ILE A 54 -2.48 13.78 -15.32
N TRP A 55 -3.78 14.00 -15.50
CA TRP A 55 -4.38 13.92 -16.83
C TRP A 55 -3.83 14.96 -17.81
N THR A 56 -3.47 16.16 -17.33
CA THR A 56 -2.79 17.16 -18.16
C THR A 56 -1.41 16.68 -18.63
N ILE A 57 -0.69 15.92 -17.80
CA ILE A 57 0.58 15.29 -18.18
C ILE A 57 0.34 14.20 -19.22
N VAL A 58 -0.66 13.34 -19.01
CA VAL A 58 -1.05 12.27 -19.94
C VAL A 58 -1.43 12.84 -21.32
N GLU A 59 -2.16 13.95 -21.39
CA GLU A 59 -2.48 14.60 -22.67
C GLU A 59 -1.25 15.14 -23.41
N ASN A 60 -0.16 15.41 -22.69
CA ASN A 60 1.09 15.92 -23.24
C ASN A 60 2.18 14.83 -23.39
N LEU A 61 1.85 13.56 -23.17
CA LEU A 61 2.81 12.44 -23.11
C LEU A 61 3.66 12.31 -24.38
N ASP A 62 3.09 12.59 -25.55
CA ASP A 62 3.76 12.50 -26.86
C ASP A 62 5.00 13.44 -26.98
N LYS A 63 5.17 14.37 -26.02
CA LYS A 63 6.32 15.29 -25.93
C LYS A 63 7.38 14.85 -24.91
N GLN A 64 7.14 13.84 -24.07
CA GLN A 64 8.05 13.41 -23.00
C GLN A 64 8.28 11.90 -23.01
N VAL A 65 9.49 11.48 -23.37
CA VAL A 65 9.90 10.07 -23.54
C VAL A 65 9.95 9.28 -22.23
N GLU A 66 9.93 9.96 -21.08
CA GLU A 66 10.17 9.35 -19.76
C GLU A 66 8.92 8.78 -19.07
N PHE A 67 7.72 9.16 -19.55
CA PHE A 67 6.46 8.74 -18.96
C PHE A 67 5.76 7.67 -19.79
N CYS A 68 5.13 6.70 -19.12
CA CYS A 68 4.33 5.66 -19.74
C CYS A 68 3.06 5.35 -18.94
N LEU A 69 2.03 4.89 -19.63
CA LEU A 69 0.83 4.33 -19.01
C LEU A 69 0.94 2.81 -18.98
N ASP A 70 0.51 2.19 -17.90
CA ASP A 70 0.32 0.74 -17.83
C ASP A 70 -1.10 0.30 -18.26
N ASP A 71 -1.37 -1.01 -18.19
CA ASP A 71 -2.67 -1.60 -18.55
C ASP A 71 -3.84 -1.11 -17.68
N ASP A 72 -3.55 -0.55 -16.49
CA ASP A 72 -4.54 0.01 -15.56
C ASP A 72 -4.75 1.52 -15.76
N ASN A 73 -4.14 2.12 -16.79
CA ASN A 73 -4.06 3.57 -17.04
C ASN A 73 -3.39 4.35 -15.91
N VAL A 74 -2.42 3.74 -15.23
CA VAL A 74 -1.60 4.39 -14.20
C VAL A 74 -0.39 5.00 -14.89
N LEU A 75 -0.08 6.26 -14.55
CA LEU A 75 1.09 6.97 -15.02
C LEU A 75 2.34 6.55 -14.23
N TRP A 76 3.36 6.16 -14.98
CA TRP A 76 4.68 5.78 -14.50
C TRP A 76 5.75 6.66 -15.13
N GLN A 77 6.82 6.89 -14.36
CA GLN A 77 8.09 7.45 -14.83
C GLN A 77 9.17 6.40 -14.62
N ASP A 78 9.75 5.87 -15.70
CA ASP A 78 10.58 4.66 -15.70
C ASP A 78 9.92 3.49 -14.92
N THR A 79 10.34 3.24 -13.68
CA THR A 79 9.84 2.18 -12.79
C THR A 79 9.11 2.73 -11.57
N ARG A 80 8.76 4.02 -11.56
CA ARG A 80 8.16 4.73 -10.42
C ARG A 80 6.72 5.13 -10.75
N SER A 81 5.77 4.72 -9.91
CA SER A 81 4.39 5.21 -10.01
C SER A 81 4.38 6.69 -9.63
N VAL A 82 3.73 7.52 -10.44
CA VAL A 82 3.47 8.91 -10.07
C VAL A 82 2.54 8.91 -8.85
N VAL A 83 2.76 9.81 -7.90
CA VAL A 83 1.89 9.94 -6.72
C VAL A 83 1.19 11.29 -6.82
N PRO A 84 -0.15 11.33 -6.86
CA PRO A 84 -0.93 12.55 -6.74
C PRO A 84 -0.51 13.38 -5.53
N ASN A 85 -0.59 14.72 -5.60
CA ASN A 85 -0.26 15.59 -4.48
C ASN A 85 -1.38 15.62 -3.41
N ASP A 86 -1.78 14.44 -2.95
CA ASP A 86 -2.74 14.24 -1.89
C ASP A 86 -2.02 14.10 -0.53
N VAL A 87 -2.47 14.88 0.46
CA VAL A 87 -1.85 14.92 1.79
C VAL A 87 -1.95 13.56 2.49
N SER A 88 -3.09 12.88 2.36
CA SER A 88 -3.33 11.60 3.04
C SER A 88 -2.49 10.48 2.45
N LEU A 89 -2.30 10.45 1.13
CA LEU A 89 -1.39 9.53 0.45
C LEU A 89 0.06 9.81 0.82
N ARG A 90 0.47 11.08 0.85
CA ARG A 90 1.83 11.46 1.26
C ARG A 90 2.13 11.02 2.69
N GLU A 91 1.22 11.28 3.63
CA GLU A 91 1.37 10.83 5.02
C GLU A 91 1.43 9.31 5.14
N ALA A 92 0.55 8.59 4.42
CA ALA A 92 0.56 7.13 4.40
C ALA A 92 1.87 6.57 3.83
N LEU A 93 2.39 7.14 2.73
CA LEU A 93 3.65 6.74 2.12
C LEU A 93 4.85 7.00 3.04
N LEU A 94 4.90 8.15 3.71
CA LEU A 94 5.97 8.46 4.66
C LEU A 94 5.91 7.53 5.88
N THR A 95 4.71 7.24 6.38
CA THR A 95 4.50 6.30 7.49
C THR A 95 4.95 4.90 7.13
N GLU A 96 4.56 4.42 5.95
CA GLU A 96 4.97 3.11 5.42
C GLU A 96 6.48 3.07 5.22
N ALA A 97 7.08 4.08 4.57
CA ALA A 97 8.52 4.13 4.34
C ALA A 97 9.34 4.20 5.64
N HIS A 98 8.80 4.81 6.70
CA HIS A 98 9.45 4.88 8.01
C HIS A 98 9.29 3.60 8.84
N SER A 99 8.12 2.94 8.75
CA SER A 99 7.80 1.76 9.56
C SER A 99 8.16 0.45 8.88
N SER A 100 8.49 0.48 7.58
CA SER A 100 8.81 -0.70 6.80
C SER A 100 10.04 -1.42 7.38
N PRO A 101 10.01 -2.75 7.56
CA PRO A 101 11.18 -3.52 7.98
C PRO A 101 12.32 -3.50 6.95
N PHE A 102 12.04 -3.02 5.73
CA PHE A 102 13.03 -2.81 4.67
C PHE A 102 13.54 -1.37 4.60
N SER A 103 13.12 -0.51 5.53
CA SER A 103 13.60 0.88 5.57
C SER A 103 15.09 0.92 5.91
N VAL A 104 15.84 1.72 5.16
CA VAL A 104 17.22 2.06 5.48
C VAL A 104 17.20 3.46 6.08
N HIS A 105 17.33 3.56 7.40
CA HIS A 105 17.47 4.85 8.07
C HIS A 105 18.83 5.45 7.73
N LEU A 106 18.88 6.22 6.66
CA LEU A 106 19.95 7.20 6.44
C LEU A 106 19.83 8.20 7.60
N GLY A 107 20.68 8.07 8.61
CA GLY A 107 20.63 8.92 9.79
C GLY A 107 20.57 10.40 9.39
N SER A 108 19.75 11.18 10.09
CA SER A 108 19.71 12.63 9.92
C SER A 108 21.10 13.21 10.17
N THR A 109 21.73 13.74 9.14
CA THR A 109 22.90 14.63 9.27
C THR A 109 22.47 16.01 9.72
#